data_AF-A0A950DC56-F1
#
_entry.id   AF-A0A950DC56-F1
#
_cell.length_a   1.000
_cell.length_b   1.000
_cell.length_c   1.000
_cell.angle_alpha   90.00
_cell.angle_beta   90.00
_cell.angle_gamma   90.00
#
_symmetry.space_group_name_H-M   'P 1'
#
loop_
_entity.id
_entity.type
_entity.pdbx_description
1 polymer ?
#
loop_
_entity_poly.entity_id
_entity_poly.type
_entity_poly.pdbx_seq_one_letter_code
_entity_poly.pdbx_strand_id
1 'polypeptide(L)'
;MHTLGINAVYHDSSACLIRDGTVVAAAEEERFTHEKHAKRPVPFSTWELPYHAIDYCLREAGIDLVDVDHVAYSYDPHLLGGQHRGATTITLPLEPSAHPVPSEWEAAWDPLFLSSIVNAPRQLADGAPHHLRARFRGARPDGPYQWHFVAHHLAHAASAFHASPFDHAAILTLDGRGEQATTAYGLGDGNQIAWLGQVNMPHSLGILYEQVTSYLGFLHSSDEYKVMALASYGKPAFLAGFREVVQVGESGQYTIQPPCLIEAFLRWSKLPYRRMSDVAAEVATLLVRDQVIGWFQGRMEFGPRALGARSILASPIHAEMQARLNDIKDREDFRPVAPVVLEEEAAKWFVDAGVSPFMLFVHDVRPEKADRIPAVRHVDGTARIQTINRSQNARYYDLLRTFHERTGVPVLVNTSFNTRGEPIVCTPRDAVESFWTSPLDALAVGSFLVQKQPREA
;
A
#
# COMPACT_ATOMS: atom_id res chain seq x y z
N MET A 1 1.31 42.06 -17.55
CA MET A 1 1.50 40.66 -17.94
C MET A 1 0.63 39.77 -17.08
N HIS A 2 -0.22 38.94 -17.69
CA HIS A 2 -1.10 37.98 -17.02
C HIS A 2 -0.53 36.57 -17.12
N THR A 3 -0.36 35.91 -15.97
CA THR A 3 0.08 34.52 -15.86
C THR A 3 -0.98 33.69 -15.16
N LEU A 4 -1.53 32.70 -15.86
CA LEU A 4 -2.48 31.73 -15.33
C LEU A 4 -1.72 30.50 -14.82
N GLY A 5 -1.70 30.27 -13.51
CA GLY A 5 -1.23 29.03 -12.89
C GLY A 5 -2.34 27.99 -12.85
N ILE A 6 -2.02 26.74 -13.18
CA ILE A 6 -2.94 25.60 -13.19
C ILE A 6 -2.31 24.41 -12.46
N ASN A 7 -3.00 23.91 -11.42
CA ASN A 7 -2.75 22.59 -10.85
C ASN A 7 -3.91 21.67 -11.24
N ALA A 8 -3.59 20.53 -11.85
CA ALA A 8 -4.61 19.58 -12.31
C ALA A 8 -4.13 18.13 -12.41
N VAL A 9 -2.88 17.83 -12.07
CA VAL A 9 -2.29 16.52 -12.42
C VAL A 9 -2.81 15.40 -11.52
N TYR A 10 -2.91 15.63 -10.22
CA TYR A 10 -3.39 14.65 -9.25
C TYR A 10 -4.78 15.03 -8.74
N HIS A 11 -4.88 15.33 -7.45
CA HIS A 11 -6.04 15.88 -6.76
C HIS A 11 -5.80 17.37 -6.47
N ASP A 12 -6.73 18.02 -5.78
CA ASP A 12 -6.65 19.44 -5.39
C ASP A 12 -6.48 20.38 -6.59
N SER A 13 -7.23 20.08 -7.67
CA SER A 13 -7.23 20.90 -8.89
C SER A 13 -7.61 22.34 -8.56
N SER A 14 -6.82 23.28 -9.08
CA SER A 14 -6.94 24.71 -8.74
C SER A 14 -6.32 25.60 -9.81
N ALA A 15 -6.70 26.87 -9.80
CA ALA A 15 -6.12 27.89 -10.67
C ALA A 15 -5.82 29.18 -9.91
N CYS A 16 -4.81 29.90 -10.36
CA CYS A 16 -4.50 31.25 -9.91
C CYS A 16 -4.16 32.15 -11.09
N LEU A 17 -4.46 33.44 -10.98
CA LEU A 17 -4.07 34.45 -11.96
C LEU A 17 -3.23 35.50 -11.29
N ILE A 18 -2.03 35.72 -11.83
CA ILE A 18 -1.08 36.73 -11.40
C ILE A 18 -1.00 37.80 -12.47
N ARG A 19 -1.02 39.06 -12.06
CA ARG A 19 -0.75 40.23 -12.89
C ARG A 19 0.45 40.98 -12.36
N ASP A 20 1.53 41.01 -13.14
CA ASP A 20 2.75 41.78 -12.82
C ASP A 20 3.27 41.49 -11.39
N GLY A 21 3.31 40.21 -11.02
CA GLY A 21 3.77 39.74 -9.70
C GLY A 21 2.72 39.80 -8.58
N THR A 22 1.53 40.36 -8.85
CA THR A 22 0.44 40.45 -7.87
C THR A 22 -0.63 39.40 -8.14
N VAL A 23 -1.02 38.64 -7.12
CA VAL A 23 -2.16 37.70 -7.22
C VAL A 23 -3.45 38.49 -7.40
N VAL A 24 -4.15 38.25 -8.51
CA VAL A 24 -5.47 38.84 -8.79
C VAL A 24 -6.58 37.97 -8.22
N ALA A 25 -6.50 36.66 -8.46
CA ALA A 25 -7.46 35.68 -7.99
C ALA A 25 -6.81 34.30 -7.87
N ALA A 26 -7.32 33.47 -6.95
CA ALA A 26 -6.97 32.07 -6.83
C ALA A 26 -8.17 31.29 -6.27
N ALA A 27 -8.42 30.09 -6.79
CA ALA A 27 -9.50 29.25 -6.32
C ALA A 27 -9.21 27.75 -6.53
N GLU A 28 -9.77 26.94 -5.64
CA GLU A 28 -9.79 25.49 -5.76
C GLU A 28 -11.09 25.05 -6.46
N GLU A 29 -10.99 24.09 -7.38
CA GLU A 29 -12.12 23.62 -8.19
C GLU A 29 -13.24 23.01 -7.33
N GLU A 30 -12.88 22.37 -6.20
CA GLU A 30 -13.85 21.77 -5.27
C GLU A 30 -14.86 22.77 -4.70
N ARG A 31 -14.52 24.06 -4.66
CA ARG A 31 -15.44 25.13 -4.18
C ARG A 31 -16.61 25.34 -5.13
N PHE A 32 -16.48 24.95 -6.40
CA PHE A 32 -17.50 25.08 -7.44
C PHE A 32 -18.19 23.76 -7.73
N THR A 33 -17.45 22.66 -7.76
CA THR A 33 -18.00 21.34 -8.07
C THR A 33 -18.66 20.67 -6.87
N HIS A 34 -18.31 21.10 -5.65
CA HIS A 34 -18.67 20.44 -4.40
C HIS A 34 -18.16 18.99 -4.29
N GLU A 35 -17.18 18.62 -5.13
CA GLU A 35 -16.47 17.36 -5.06
C GLU A 35 -15.16 17.57 -4.29
N LYS A 36 -15.07 16.98 -3.10
CA LYS A 36 -13.90 17.12 -2.23
C LYS A 36 -12.62 16.66 -2.95
N HIS A 37 -11.55 17.43 -2.83
CA HIS A 37 -10.28 17.30 -3.53
C HIS A 37 -10.37 17.51 -5.05
N ALA A 38 -11.47 18.09 -5.53
CA ALA A 38 -11.87 18.30 -6.93
C ALA A 38 -12.08 17.02 -7.74
N LYS A 39 -11.22 16.01 -7.59
CA LYS A 39 -11.29 14.70 -8.22
C LYS A 39 -10.47 13.69 -7.43
N ARG A 40 -10.75 12.40 -7.63
CA ARG A 40 -9.90 11.34 -7.07
C ARG A 40 -8.56 11.29 -7.81
N PRO A 41 -7.43 11.03 -7.12
CA PRO A 41 -6.11 10.91 -7.74
C PRO A 41 -5.92 9.54 -8.39
N VAL A 42 -6.63 9.32 -9.49
CA VAL A 42 -6.62 8.08 -10.27
C VAL A 42 -6.15 8.39 -11.69
N PRO A 43 -5.47 7.46 -12.39
CA PRO A 43 -4.80 7.80 -13.66
C PRO A 43 -5.71 8.40 -14.73
N PHE A 44 -6.99 8.03 -14.71
CA PHE A 44 -8.01 8.46 -15.66
C PHE A 44 -8.64 9.82 -15.35
N SER A 45 -8.30 10.48 -14.25
CA SER A 45 -8.79 11.84 -13.94
C SER A 45 -7.78 12.93 -14.31
N THR A 46 -6.53 12.58 -14.64
CA THR A 46 -5.41 13.51 -14.95
C THR A 46 -5.76 14.57 -16.01
N TRP A 47 -6.60 14.23 -16.99
CA TRP A 47 -7.02 15.14 -18.08
C TRP A 47 -7.99 16.25 -17.63
N GLU A 48 -8.60 16.13 -16.45
CA GLU A 48 -9.61 17.07 -15.98
C GLU A 48 -8.97 18.37 -15.48
N LEU A 49 -9.09 19.44 -16.26
CA LEU A 49 -8.63 20.78 -15.88
C LEU A 49 -9.67 21.52 -15.02
N PRO A 50 -9.24 22.42 -14.11
CA PRO A 50 -10.11 23.15 -13.20
C PRO A 50 -10.81 24.33 -13.88
N TYR A 51 -11.73 24.06 -14.80
CA TYR A 51 -12.35 25.09 -15.64
C TYR A 51 -13.16 26.12 -14.84
N HIS A 52 -13.78 25.74 -13.71
CA HIS A 52 -14.53 26.71 -12.89
C HIS A 52 -13.59 27.66 -12.16
N ALA A 53 -12.48 27.15 -11.61
CA ALA A 53 -11.46 27.98 -11.00
C ALA A 53 -10.77 28.89 -12.03
N ILE A 54 -10.51 28.40 -13.25
CA ILE A 54 -9.97 29.20 -14.35
C ILE A 54 -10.96 30.31 -14.75
N ASP A 55 -12.24 29.98 -14.99
CA ASP A 55 -13.29 30.98 -15.30
C ASP A 55 -13.39 32.03 -14.21
N TYR A 56 -13.37 31.62 -12.94
CA TYR A 56 -13.38 32.53 -11.80
C TYR A 56 -12.21 33.51 -11.86
N CYS A 57 -10.99 33.01 -12.05
CA CYS A 57 -9.80 33.87 -12.10
C CYS A 57 -9.83 34.86 -13.28
N LEU A 58 -10.24 34.41 -14.47
CA LEU A 58 -10.40 35.27 -15.65
C LEU A 58 -11.50 36.33 -15.43
N ARG A 59 -12.60 35.94 -14.79
CA ARG A 59 -13.72 36.83 -14.47
C ARG A 59 -13.33 37.93 -13.50
N GLU A 60 -12.59 37.62 -12.43
CA GLU A 60 -12.13 38.62 -11.45
C GLU A 60 -11.18 39.65 -12.09
N ALA A 61 -10.40 39.23 -13.09
CA ALA A 61 -9.56 40.15 -13.87
C ALA A 61 -10.31 40.89 -14.99
N GLY A 62 -11.54 40.48 -15.33
CA GLY A 62 -12.32 41.05 -16.43
C GLY A 62 -11.71 40.75 -17.81
N ILE A 63 -11.03 39.61 -17.96
CA ILE A 63 -10.35 39.21 -19.20
C ILE A 63 -10.87 37.85 -19.71
N ASP A 64 -10.55 37.53 -20.95
CA ASP A 64 -10.76 36.20 -21.54
C ASP A 64 -9.43 35.42 -21.59
N LEU A 65 -9.49 34.11 -21.85
CA LEU A 65 -8.29 33.27 -21.92
C LEU A 65 -7.30 33.74 -23.00
N VAL A 66 -7.78 34.40 -24.05
CA VAL A 66 -6.95 34.97 -25.13
C VAL A 66 -6.13 36.18 -24.70
N ASP A 67 -6.41 36.77 -23.54
CA ASP A 67 -5.66 37.91 -22.98
C ASP A 67 -4.56 37.45 -22.00
N VAL A 68 -4.43 36.14 -21.77
CA VAL A 68 -3.38 35.55 -20.94
C VAL A 68 -2.07 35.52 -21.73
N ASP A 69 -0.97 36.00 -21.13
CA ASP A 69 0.35 35.98 -21.76
C ASP A 69 1.05 34.64 -21.54
N HIS A 70 0.91 34.08 -20.33
CA HIS A 70 1.58 32.84 -19.92
C HIS A 70 0.63 31.89 -19.19
N VAL A 71 0.75 30.60 -19.46
CA VAL A 71 0.12 29.53 -18.66
C VAL A 71 1.21 28.70 -18.02
N ALA A 72 1.20 28.61 -16.68
CA ALA A 72 2.11 27.78 -15.90
C ALA A 72 1.37 26.55 -15.35
N TYR A 73 1.74 25.38 -15.83
CA TYR A 73 1.16 24.10 -15.40
C TYR A 73 2.10 23.41 -14.41
N SER A 74 1.64 23.11 -13.20
CA SER A 74 2.46 22.71 -12.05
C SER A 74 2.95 21.25 -12.08
N TYR A 75 3.39 20.79 -13.25
CA TYR A 75 4.03 19.50 -13.43
C TYR A 75 4.85 19.47 -14.72
N ASP A 76 6.05 18.90 -14.71
CA ASP A 76 6.90 18.75 -15.89
C ASP A 76 6.88 17.31 -16.46
N PRO A 77 6.22 17.07 -17.62
CA PRO A 77 6.19 15.74 -18.23
C PRO A 77 7.58 15.21 -18.63
N HIS A 78 8.57 16.10 -18.82
CA HIS A 78 9.93 15.70 -19.20
C HIS A 78 10.73 15.14 -18.03
N LEU A 79 10.35 15.41 -16.78
CA LEU A 79 10.97 14.82 -15.61
C LEU A 79 10.40 13.43 -15.31
N LEU A 80 9.11 13.20 -15.57
CA LEU A 80 8.47 11.90 -15.41
C LEU A 80 8.91 10.92 -16.52
N GLY A 81 8.83 11.35 -17.78
CA GLY A 81 9.04 10.50 -18.95
C GLY A 81 10.23 10.91 -19.79
N GLY A 82 11.36 11.30 -19.18
CA GLY A 82 12.50 11.91 -19.89
C GLY A 82 13.00 11.14 -21.13
N GLN A 83 12.88 9.82 -21.11
CA GLN A 83 13.18 8.92 -22.24
C GLN A 83 12.17 8.96 -23.40
N HIS A 84 10.97 9.50 -23.17
CA HIS A 84 9.94 9.77 -24.18
C HIS A 84 9.92 11.23 -24.65
N ARG A 85 10.92 12.04 -24.27
CA ARG A 85 11.01 13.43 -24.73
C ARG A 85 11.12 13.49 -26.25
N GLY A 86 10.14 14.13 -26.89
CA GLY A 86 10.06 14.24 -28.35
C GLY A 86 9.41 13.04 -29.05
N ALA A 87 8.98 12.02 -28.31
CA ALA A 87 8.16 10.95 -28.87
C ALA A 87 6.80 11.50 -29.33
N THR A 88 6.35 11.06 -30.50
CA THR A 88 5.02 11.41 -31.05
C THR A 88 3.96 10.37 -30.72
N THR A 89 4.37 9.21 -30.21
CA THR A 89 3.50 8.09 -29.85
C THR A 89 3.93 7.48 -28.53
N ILE A 90 2.96 6.88 -27.83
CA ILE A 90 3.18 6.07 -26.63
C ILE A 90 2.23 4.87 -26.67
N THR A 91 2.68 3.72 -26.16
CA THR A 91 1.84 2.52 -26.08
C THR A 91 1.01 2.54 -24.80
N LEU A 92 -0.31 2.42 -24.94
CA LEU A 92 -1.23 2.20 -23.83
C LEU A 92 -1.72 0.74 -23.89
N PRO A 93 -1.28 -0.14 -22.96
CA PRO A 93 -1.79 -1.50 -22.89
C PRO A 93 -3.30 -1.51 -22.64
N LEU A 94 -4.01 -2.54 -23.12
CA LEU A 94 -5.44 -2.71 -22.86
C LEU A 94 -5.72 -3.06 -21.39
N GLU A 95 -4.85 -3.89 -20.79
CA GLU A 95 -4.96 -4.33 -19.38
C GLU A 95 -3.63 -4.05 -18.64
N PRO A 96 -3.25 -2.78 -18.44
CA PRO A 96 -1.92 -2.44 -17.94
C PRO A 96 -1.66 -2.98 -16.52
N SER A 97 -2.70 -3.13 -15.70
CA SER A 97 -2.61 -3.71 -14.35
C SER A 97 -2.55 -5.25 -14.33
N ALA A 98 -2.80 -5.94 -15.45
CA ALA A 98 -2.74 -7.40 -15.55
C ALA A 98 -1.32 -7.92 -15.84
N HIS A 99 -0.39 -7.02 -16.12
CA HIS A 99 0.97 -7.35 -16.53
C HIS A 99 2.01 -6.68 -15.62
N PRO A 100 3.24 -7.21 -15.55
CA PRO A 100 4.33 -6.54 -14.86
C PRO A 100 4.56 -5.13 -15.42
N VAL A 101 4.82 -4.16 -14.54
CA VAL A 101 5.16 -2.80 -14.93
C VAL A 101 6.49 -2.84 -15.70
N PRO A 102 6.56 -2.32 -16.94
CA PRO A 102 7.83 -2.24 -17.67
C PRO A 102 8.85 -1.41 -16.90
N SER A 103 10.14 -1.76 -16.99
CA SER A 103 11.21 -1.12 -16.21
C SER A 103 11.38 0.39 -16.47
N GLU A 104 10.81 0.89 -17.56
CA GLU A 104 10.82 2.31 -17.93
C GLU A 104 9.78 3.15 -17.18
N TRP A 105 8.81 2.50 -16.50
CA TRP A 105 7.72 3.13 -15.76
C TRP A 105 7.76 2.78 -14.28
N GLU A 106 7.29 3.70 -13.43
CA GLU A 106 7.14 3.44 -12.00
C GLU A 106 5.78 2.77 -11.71
N ALA A 107 4.77 3.08 -12.50
CA ALA A 107 3.44 2.49 -12.41
C ALA A 107 2.88 2.11 -13.79
N ALA A 108 2.01 1.09 -13.80
CA ALA A 108 1.39 0.56 -15.01
C ALA A 108 0.63 1.60 -15.85
N TRP A 109 0.17 2.69 -15.21
CA TRP A 109 -0.65 3.73 -15.83
C TRP A 109 0.12 5.01 -16.17
N ASP A 110 1.42 5.07 -15.91
CA ASP A 110 2.25 6.24 -16.23
C ASP A 110 2.18 6.65 -17.71
N PRO A 111 2.05 5.73 -18.69
CA PRO A 111 1.82 6.11 -20.09
C PRO A 111 0.57 6.96 -20.33
N LEU A 112 -0.56 6.60 -19.70
CA LEU A 112 -1.81 7.35 -19.80
C LEU A 112 -1.68 8.71 -19.09
N PHE A 113 -1.00 8.70 -17.96
CA PHE A 113 -0.72 9.87 -17.16
C PHE A 113 0.10 10.91 -17.93
N LEU A 114 1.23 10.48 -18.50
CA LEU A 114 2.10 11.29 -19.36
C LEU A 114 1.33 11.84 -20.56
N SER A 115 0.57 10.98 -21.26
CA SER A 115 -0.25 11.37 -22.41
C SER A 115 -1.27 12.46 -22.05
N SER A 116 -1.88 12.38 -20.87
CA SER A 116 -2.85 13.38 -20.40
C SER A 116 -2.17 14.73 -20.13
N ILE A 117 -1.00 14.73 -19.47
CA ILE A 117 -0.24 15.94 -19.13
C ILE A 117 0.23 16.69 -20.39
N VAL A 118 0.84 15.98 -21.36
CA VAL A 118 1.33 16.62 -22.59
C VAL A 118 0.21 17.20 -23.47
N ASN A 119 -1.03 16.76 -23.25
CA ASN A 119 -2.22 17.24 -23.95
C ASN A 119 -3.00 18.33 -23.19
N ALA A 120 -2.57 18.71 -21.98
CA ALA A 120 -3.19 19.80 -21.23
C ALA A 120 -3.34 21.13 -22.02
N PRO A 121 -2.39 21.57 -22.88
CA PRO A 121 -2.59 22.76 -23.71
C PRO A 121 -3.77 22.61 -24.70
N ARG A 122 -3.94 21.43 -25.30
CA ARG A 122 -5.05 21.12 -26.22
C ARG A 122 -6.38 21.04 -25.48
N GLN A 123 -6.36 20.44 -24.29
CA GLN A 123 -7.53 20.37 -23.41
C GLN A 123 -7.96 21.77 -23.01
N LEU A 124 -7.06 22.64 -22.54
CA LEU A 124 -7.41 24.00 -22.15
C LEU A 124 -8.08 24.81 -23.27
N ALA A 125 -7.65 24.60 -24.52
CA ALA A 125 -8.15 25.34 -25.67
C ALA A 125 -9.59 24.99 -26.08
N ASP A 126 -10.05 23.74 -25.88
CA ASP A 126 -11.36 23.27 -26.40
C ASP A 126 -12.18 22.44 -25.40
N GLY A 127 -11.65 22.13 -24.23
CA GLY A 127 -12.29 21.27 -23.23
C GLY A 127 -13.20 21.99 -22.24
N ALA A 128 -13.32 23.33 -22.33
CA ALA A 128 -14.16 24.10 -21.42
C ALA A 128 -15.65 23.68 -21.51
N PRO A 129 -16.32 23.42 -20.37
CA PRO A 129 -17.75 23.10 -20.35
C PRO A 129 -18.60 24.16 -21.06
N HIS A 130 -19.72 23.73 -21.65
CA HIS A 130 -20.58 24.59 -22.47
C HIS A 130 -21.00 25.89 -21.77
N HIS A 131 -21.30 25.84 -20.47
CA HIS A 131 -21.70 27.01 -19.68
C HIS A 131 -20.57 28.00 -19.37
N LEU A 132 -19.30 27.59 -19.52
CA LEU A 132 -18.11 28.44 -19.30
C LEU A 132 -17.47 28.91 -20.61
N ARG A 133 -17.88 28.34 -21.74
CA ARG A 133 -17.22 28.50 -23.06
C ARG A 133 -17.03 29.94 -23.54
N ALA A 134 -17.81 30.89 -23.03
CA ALA A 134 -17.72 32.30 -23.42
C ALA A 134 -16.30 32.87 -23.23
N ARG A 135 -15.67 32.67 -22.06
CA ARG A 135 -14.33 33.21 -21.75
C ARG A 135 -13.17 32.46 -22.39
N PHE A 136 -13.44 31.29 -22.96
CA PHE A 136 -12.44 30.44 -23.62
C PHE A 136 -12.50 30.61 -25.14
N ARG A 137 -13.40 31.44 -25.66
CA ARG A 137 -13.62 31.60 -27.09
C ARG A 137 -12.35 32.15 -27.76
N GLY A 138 -11.92 31.48 -28.83
CA GLY A 138 -10.77 31.91 -29.63
C GLY A 138 -9.42 31.39 -29.12
N ALA A 139 -9.39 30.69 -27.98
CA ALA A 139 -8.21 29.97 -27.53
C ALA A 139 -7.82 28.89 -28.55
N ARG A 140 -6.51 28.68 -28.71
CA ARG A 140 -5.94 27.65 -29.57
C ARG A 140 -4.92 26.85 -28.78
N PRO A 141 -4.67 25.58 -29.14
CA PRO A 141 -3.66 24.77 -28.47
C PRO A 141 -2.26 25.39 -28.44
N ASP A 142 -1.95 26.24 -29.42
CA ASP A 142 -0.67 26.91 -29.64
C ASP A 142 -0.64 28.39 -29.22
N GLY A 143 -1.70 28.90 -28.61
CA GLY A 143 -1.71 30.26 -28.06
C GLY A 143 -3.04 31.00 -28.25
N PRO A 144 -3.12 32.26 -27.76
CA PRO A 144 -2.05 33.26 -27.83
C PRO A 144 -1.05 33.27 -26.67
N TYR A 145 -1.25 32.47 -25.62
CA TYR A 145 -0.34 32.35 -24.48
C TYR A 145 0.86 31.45 -24.76
N GLN A 146 1.97 31.71 -24.07
CA GLN A 146 3.08 30.77 -23.96
C GLN A 146 2.83 29.78 -22.81
N TRP A 147 2.90 28.48 -23.11
CA TRP A 147 2.76 27.41 -22.13
C TRP A 147 4.09 27.06 -21.47
N HIS A 148 4.08 26.90 -20.14
CA HIS A 148 5.21 26.49 -19.32
C HIS A 148 4.82 25.29 -18.48
N PHE A 149 5.55 24.19 -18.64
CA PHE A 149 5.53 23.11 -17.67
C PHE A 149 6.53 23.47 -16.56
N VAL A 150 6.06 23.49 -15.32
CA VAL A 150 6.84 23.89 -14.13
C VAL A 150 6.97 22.67 -13.24
N ALA A 151 8.20 22.31 -12.88
CA ALA A 151 8.46 21.19 -11.98
C ALA A 151 7.64 21.30 -10.69
N HIS A 152 7.03 20.21 -10.24
CA HIS A 152 6.05 20.20 -9.16
C HIS A 152 6.60 20.78 -7.85
N HIS A 153 7.79 20.31 -7.44
CA HIS A 153 8.47 20.82 -6.25
C HIS A 153 8.96 22.26 -6.40
N LEU A 154 9.24 22.73 -7.63
CA LEU A 154 9.52 24.15 -7.88
C LEU A 154 8.27 24.99 -7.70
N ALA A 155 7.11 24.53 -8.13
CA ALA A 155 5.84 25.20 -7.90
C ALA A 155 5.52 25.30 -6.39
N HIS A 156 5.74 24.23 -5.62
CA HIS A 156 5.63 24.26 -4.15
C HIS A 156 6.62 25.25 -3.51
N ALA A 157 7.88 25.22 -3.93
CA ALA A 157 8.89 26.14 -3.39
C ALA A 157 8.56 27.60 -3.71
N ALA A 158 8.15 27.89 -4.94
CA ALA A 158 7.80 29.23 -5.39
C ALA A 158 6.56 29.77 -4.66
N SER A 159 5.54 28.95 -4.45
CA SER A 159 4.31 29.37 -3.75
C SER A 159 4.55 29.72 -2.28
N ALA A 160 5.57 29.12 -1.66
CA ALA A 160 5.99 29.46 -0.30
C ALA A 160 6.97 30.64 -0.28
N PHE A 161 8.08 30.56 -1.04
CA PHE A 161 9.17 31.54 -0.97
C PHE A 161 8.75 32.92 -1.50
N HIS A 162 8.17 33.00 -2.70
CA HIS A 162 7.78 34.29 -3.29
C HIS A 162 6.56 34.91 -2.63
N ALA A 163 5.76 34.14 -1.89
CA ALA A 163 4.67 34.66 -1.06
C ALA A 163 5.15 35.02 0.36
N SER A 164 6.37 34.65 0.73
CA SER A 164 6.95 34.97 2.04
C SER A 164 7.45 36.42 2.09
N PRO A 165 7.63 37.00 3.29
CA PRO A 165 8.21 38.33 3.44
C PRO A 165 9.74 38.34 3.33
N PHE A 166 10.37 37.23 2.94
CA PHE A 166 11.83 37.07 2.95
C PHE A 166 12.40 37.15 1.55
N ASP A 167 13.38 38.03 1.34
CA ASP A 167 14.15 38.08 0.10
C ASP A 167 15.23 36.98 0.03
N HIS A 168 15.61 36.38 1.16
CA HIS A 168 16.60 35.31 1.23
C HIS A 168 16.23 34.30 2.32
N ALA A 169 16.00 33.04 1.95
CA ALA A 169 15.52 32.01 2.87
C ALA A 169 15.92 30.59 2.45
N ALA A 170 16.10 29.70 3.43
CA ALA A 170 16.16 28.27 3.17
C ALA A 170 14.74 27.77 2.79
N ILE A 171 14.68 26.92 1.78
CA ILE A 171 13.44 26.33 1.27
C ILE A 171 13.47 24.84 1.56
N LEU A 172 12.36 24.30 2.04
CA LEU A 172 12.13 22.87 2.21
C LEU A 172 10.71 22.53 1.74
N THR A 173 10.61 21.60 0.81
CA THR A 173 9.35 21.00 0.34
C THR A 173 9.33 19.55 0.79
N LEU A 174 8.24 19.12 1.42
CA LEU A 174 8.00 17.74 1.89
C LEU A 174 6.65 17.32 1.35
N ASP A 175 6.62 16.31 0.49
CA ASP A 175 5.41 15.90 -0.21
C ASP A 175 5.28 14.37 -0.29
N GLY A 176 4.10 13.89 -0.68
CA GLY A 176 3.87 12.51 -1.04
C GLY A 176 4.72 12.11 -2.26
N ARG A 177 4.52 12.83 -3.38
CA ARG A 177 5.16 12.54 -4.67
C ARG A 177 4.97 13.70 -5.66
N GLY A 178 6.08 14.20 -6.24
CA GLY A 178 6.10 14.96 -7.49
C GLY A 178 6.41 14.08 -8.71
N GLU A 179 7.18 14.58 -9.68
CA GLU A 179 7.56 13.78 -10.86
C GLU A 179 8.50 12.63 -10.51
N GLN A 180 9.46 12.91 -9.63
CA GLN A 180 10.48 11.99 -9.13
C GLN A 180 10.82 12.31 -7.67
N ALA A 181 10.94 13.60 -7.36
CA ALA A 181 11.21 14.09 -6.02
C ALA A 181 9.99 13.89 -5.11
N THR A 182 10.28 13.69 -3.82
CA THR A 182 9.31 13.60 -2.70
C THR A 182 9.66 14.63 -1.64
N THR A 183 10.91 15.11 -1.65
CA THR A 183 11.41 16.19 -0.82
C THR A 183 12.45 16.95 -1.62
N ALA A 184 12.43 18.28 -1.57
CA ALA A 184 13.48 19.10 -2.16
C ALA A 184 13.82 20.26 -1.22
N TYR A 185 15.10 20.61 -1.14
CA TYR A 185 15.59 21.70 -0.30
C TYR A 185 16.64 22.54 -1.02
N GLY A 186 16.62 23.83 -0.74
CA GLY A 186 17.39 24.80 -1.49
C GLY A 186 17.48 26.14 -0.77
N LEU A 187 18.02 27.11 -1.49
CA LEU A 187 18.15 28.50 -1.08
C LEU A 187 17.34 29.38 -2.04
N GLY A 188 16.44 30.18 -1.49
CA GLY A 188 15.79 31.28 -2.20
C GLY A 188 16.61 32.56 -2.03
N ASP A 189 16.85 33.28 -3.13
CA ASP A 189 17.49 34.60 -3.15
C ASP A 189 16.82 35.48 -4.23
N GLY A 190 16.09 36.50 -3.79
CA GLY A 190 15.27 37.36 -4.63
C GLY A 190 14.23 36.56 -5.44
N ASN A 191 14.45 36.46 -6.74
CA ASN A 191 13.58 35.71 -7.66
C ASN A 191 14.15 34.34 -8.08
N GLN A 192 15.24 33.90 -7.44
CA GLN A 192 15.92 32.66 -7.79
C GLN A 192 15.76 31.62 -6.69
N ILE A 193 15.69 30.35 -7.10
CA ILE A 193 15.71 29.19 -6.22
C ILE A 193 16.86 28.30 -6.68
N ALA A 194 17.86 28.12 -5.81
CA ALA A 194 19.00 27.24 -6.03
C ALA A 194 18.84 25.95 -5.20
N TRP A 195 18.71 24.82 -5.88
CA TRP A 195 18.56 23.51 -5.21
C TRP A 195 19.88 23.04 -4.61
N LEU A 196 19.85 22.63 -3.34
CA LEU A 196 20.97 22.00 -2.65
C LEU A 196 20.87 20.47 -2.71
N GLY A 197 19.65 19.94 -2.73
CA GLY A 197 19.41 18.52 -2.86
C GLY A 197 17.93 18.16 -2.85
N GLN A 198 17.66 16.89 -3.13
CA GLN A 198 16.33 16.30 -3.10
C GLN A 198 16.39 14.84 -2.67
N VAL A 199 15.26 14.31 -2.26
CA VAL A 199 15.00 12.88 -2.08
C VAL A 199 13.99 12.47 -3.12
N ASN A 200 14.26 11.35 -3.79
CA ASN A 200 13.41 10.81 -4.85
C ASN A 200 12.66 9.57 -4.35
N MET A 201 11.63 9.20 -5.11
CA MET A 201 11.05 7.87 -5.06
C MET A 201 12.16 6.78 -5.11
N PRO A 202 12.03 5.68 -4.36
CA PRO A 202 10.86 5.25 -3.59
C PRO A 202 10.80 5.80 -2.14
N HIS A 203 11.67 6.72 -1.75
CA HIS A 203 11.72 7.23 -0.39
C HIS A 203 10.85 8.47 -0.24
N SER A 204 9.77 8.38 0.55
CA SER A 204 8.86 9.50 0.80
C SER A 204 8.38 9.49 2.25
N LEU A 205 8.57 10.61 2.96
CA LEU A 205 7.99 10.79 4.28
C LEU A 205 6.47 10.93 4.21
N GLY A 206 5.94 11.54 3.14
CA GLY A 206 4.49 11.63 2.90
C GLY A 206 3.87 10.23 2.78
N ILE A 207 4.43 9.37 1.91
CA ILE A 207 3.94 7.99 1.73
C ILE A 207 4.12 7.16 3.01
N LEU A 208 5.22 7.33 3.75
CA LEU A 208 5.37 6.66 5.06
C LEU A 208 4.25 7.08 6.02
N TYR A 209 3.89 8.36 6.04
CA TYR A 209 2.82 8.89 6.88
C TYR A 209 1.43 8.37 6.45
N GLU A 210 1.19 8.24 5.14
CA GLU A 210 -0.01 7.59 4.58
C GLU A 210 -0.10 6.10 4.97
N GLN A 211 1.02 5.38 4.97
CA GLN A 211 1.08 3.97 5.40
C GLN A 211 0.75 3.84 6.89
N VAL A 212 1.26 4.74 7.73
CA VAL A 212 0.91 4.80 9.16
C VAL A 212 -0.57 5.12 9.33
N THR A 213 -1.10 6.06 8.55
CA THR A 213 -2.53 6.43 8.54
C THR A 213 -3.41 5.23 8.21
N SER A 214 -3.07 4.49 7.16
CA SER A 214 -3.74 3.22 6.81
C SER A 214 -3.61 2.17 7.91
N TYR A 215 -2.43 2.02 8.51
CA TYR A 215 -2.19 1.03 9.57
C TYR A 215 -3.07 1.28 10.80
N LEU A 216 -3.33 2.56 11.11
CA LEU A 216 -4.20 2.97 12.20
C LEU A 216 -5.70 2.87 11.86
N GLY A 217 -6.04 2.46 10.64
CA GLY A 217 -7.43 2.27 10.19
C GLY A 217 -8.10 3.52 9.63
N PHE A 218 -7.33 4.58 9.33
CA PHE A 218 -7.82 5.81 8.70
C PHE A 218 -7.68 5.77 7.17
N LEU A 219 -8.40 6.65 6.47
CA LEU A 219 -8.33 6.76 5.00
C LEU A 219 -7.04 7.49 4.57
N HIS A 220 -6.12 6.81 3.89
CA HIS A 220 -4.92 7.45 3.35
C HIS A 220 -5.25 8.53 2.31
N SER A 221 -4.33 9.48 2.16
CA SER A 221 -4.43 10.65 1.28
C SER A 221 -5.68 11.51 1.57
N SER A 222 -6.16 11.48 2.82
CA SER A 222 -7.30 12.30 3.28
C SER A 222 -7.31 12.50 4.79
N ASP A 223 -7.02 11.48 5.59
CA ASP A 223 -7.15 11.49 7.06
C ASP A 223 -5.82 11.68 7.82
N GLU A 224 -4.73 12.04 7.15
CA GLU A 224 -3.42 12.32 7.75
C GLU A 224 -3.51 13.37 8.87
N TYR A 225 -4.39 14.36 8.71
CA TYR A 225 -4.66 15.38 9.72
C TYR A 225 -5.28 14.80 11.01
N LYS A 226 -6.08 13.72 10.91
CA LYS A 226 -6.63 13.03 12.08
C LYS A 226 -5.52 12.32 12.84
N VAL A 227 -4.57 11.72 12.14
CA VAL A 227 -3.38 11.09 12.75
C VAL A 227 -2.50 12.14 13.42
N MET A 228 -2.34 13.32 12.80
CA MET A 228 -1.64 14.45 13.41
C MET A 228 -2.33 14.90 14.72
N ALA A 229 -3.65 15.04 14.70
CA ALA A 229 -4.42 15.37 15.90
C ALA A 229 -4.29 14.29 16.97
N LEU A 230 -4.37 13.00 16.59
CA LEU A 230 -4.19 11.87 17.49
C LEU A 230 -2.80 11.86 18.13
N ALA A 231 -1.75 12.26 17.40
CA ALA A 231 -0.38 12.32 17.90
C ALA A 231 -0.22 13.27 19.09
N SER A 232 -1.06 14.31 19.22
CA SER A 232 -1.04 15.24 20.36
C SER A 232 -1.39 14.58 21.71
N TYR A 233 -2.10 13.45 21.68
CA TYR A 233 -2.43 12.64 22.87
C TYR A 233 -1.37 11.57 23.17
N GLY A 234 -0.43 11.35 22.25
CA GLY A 234 0.53 10.25 22.30
C GLY A 234 1.77 10.53 23.13
N LYS A 235 2.52 9.46 23.41
CA LYS A 235 3.93 9.53 23.83
C LYS A 235 4.79 8.92 22.73
N PRO A 236 6.04 9.36 22.53
CA PRO A 236 6.93 8.88 21.46
C PRO A 236 7.49 7.46 21.74
N ALA A 237 6.63 6.50 22.08
CA ALA A 237 7.00 5.14 22.47
C ALA A 237 7.70 4.35 21.35
N PHE A 238 7.42 4.68 20.09
CA PHE A 238 8.00 4.04 18.91
C PHE A 238 9.12 4.86 18.25
N LEU A 239 9.59 5.95 18.88
CA LEU A 239 10.60 6.84 18.28
C LEU A 239 11.88 6.11 17.89
N ALA A 240 12.35 5.16 18.71
CA ALA A 240 13.53 4.35 18.39
C ALA A 240 13.31 3.51 17.12
N GLY A 241 12.13 2.91 16.97
CA GLY A 241 11.77 2.16 15.75
C GLY A 241 11.68 3.06 14.52
N PHE A 242 11.09 4.25 14.64
CA PHE A 242 11.04 5.20 13.53
C PHE A 242 12.42 5.73 13.11
N ARG A 243 13.39 5.80 14.03
CA ARG A 243 14.79 6.11 13.69
C ARG A 243 15.49 4.99 12.92
N GLU A 244 15.03 3.74 13.05
CA GLU A 244 15.50 2.64 12.20
C GLU A 244 14.84 2.69 10.81
N VAL A 245 13.61 3.18 10.73
CA VAL A 245 12.84 3.37 9.49
C VAL A 245 13.37 4.54 8.67
N VAL A 246 13.60 5.70 9.28
CA VAL A 246 14.06 6.91 8.60
C VAL A 246 15.54 7.11 8.86
N GLN A 247 16.37 6.80 7.87
CA GLN A 247 17.82 6.97 7.95
C GLN A 247 18.22 8.24 7.20
N VAL A 248 18.57 9.28 7.95
CA VAL A 248 18.99 10.58 7.40
C VAL A 248 20.49 10.56 7.10
N GLY A 249 20.86 10.96 5.89
CA GLY A 249 22.24 11.11 5.43
C GLY A 249 22.83 12.47 5.80
N GLU A 250 24.14 12.61 5.58
CA GLU A 250 24.93 13.77 6.03
C GLU A 250 24.52 15.11 5.38
N SER A 251 23.91 15.06 4.19
CA SER A 251 23.50 16.25 3.43
C SER A 251 21.98 16.46 3.41
N GLY A 252 21.24 15.86 4.35
CA GLY A 252 19.80 16.06 4.50
C GLY A 252 18.92 15.15 3.64
N GLN A 253 19.48 14.33 2.75
CA GLN A 253 18.73 13.23 2.13
C GLN A 253 18.34 12.19 3.18
N TYR A 254 17.32 11.38 2.92
CA TYR A 254 16.95 10.26 3.76
C TYR A 254 16.57 9.03 2.94
N THR A 255 16.70 7.86 3.55
CA THR A 255 16.11 6.62 3.05
C THR A 255 15.04 6.12 4.01
N ILE A 256 13.99 5.51 3.45
CA ILE A 256 12.92 4.87 4.21
C ILE A 256 13.11 3.36 4.10
N GLN A 257 13.46 2.73 5.22
CA GLN A 257 13.48 1.28 5.36
C GLN A 257 12.05 0.77 5.56
N PRO A 258 11.65 -0.37 4.98
CA PRO A 258 10.33 -0.96 5.22
C PRO A 258 10.08 -1.12 6.73
N PRO A 259 9.00 -0.54 7.29
CA PRO A 259 8.79 -0.54 8.72
C PRO A 259 8.54 -1.96 9.23
N CYS A 260 9.49 -2.50 10.00
CA CYS A 260 9.37 -3.81 10.62
C CYS A 260 8.61 -3.69 11.96
N LEU A 261 7.35 -3.24 11.89
CA LEU A 261 6.52 -2.96 13.08
C LEU A 261 6.40 -4.17 14.02
N ILE A 262 6.40 -5.39 13.46
CA ILE A 262 6.41 -6.64 14.24
C ILE A 262 7.69 -6.75 15.07
N GLU A 263 8.87 -6.51 14.50
CA GLU A 263 10.13 -6.61 15.26
C GLU A 263 10.20 -5.55 16.35
N ALA A 264 9.83 -4.31 16.01
CA ALA A 264 9.78 -3.22 16.97
C ALA A 264 8.87 -3.58 18.17
N PHE A 265 7.71 -4.18 17.91
CA PHE A 265 6.82 -4.68 18.96
C PHE A 265 7.45 -5.80 19.79
N LEU A 266 8.10 -6.79 19.17
CA LEU A 266 8.76 -7.89 19.87
C LEU A 266 9.91 -7.39 20.78
N ARG A 267 10.74 -6.47 20.27
CA ARG A 267 11.81 -5.80 21.04
C ARG A 267 11.25 -5.00 22.21
N TRP A 268 10.24 -4.19 21.97
CA TRP A 268 9.58 -3.38 23.00
C TRP A 268 9.00 -4.26 24.12
N SER A 269 8.43 -5.41 23.74
CA SER A 269 7.89 -6.41 24.68
C SER A 269 8.96 -7.26 25.36
N LYS A 270 10.25 -7.05 25.05
CA LYS A 270 11.40 -7.81 25.58
C LYS A 270 11.26 -9.33 25.39
N LEU A 271 10.62 -9.74 24.30
CA LEU A 271 10.41 -11.16 24.01
C LEU A 271 11.67 -11.76 23.37
N PRO A 272 12.08 -12.98 23.74
CA PRO A 272 13.11 -13.69 23.00
C PRO A 272 12.54 -14.11 21.64
N TYR A 273 13.20 -13.68 20.56
CA TYR A 273 12.81 -14.03 19.20
C TYR A 273 14.05 -14.20 18.32
N ARG A 274 13.88 -14.88 17.19
CA ARG A 274 14.89 -14.94 16.11
C ARG A 274 14.25 -14.55 14.79
N ARG A 275 15.02 -13.88 13.92
CA ARG A 275 14.61 -13.61 12.54
C ARG A 275 14.87 -14.86 11.71
N MET A 276 13.88 -15.28 10.93
CA MET A 276 13.98 -16.40 9.98
C MET A 276 14.48 -15.88 8.64
N SER A 277 15.41 -16.61 8.01
CA SER A 277 15.88 -16.34 6.64
C SER A 277 14.94 -16.95 5.60
N ASP A 278 14.32 -18.08 5.93
CA ASP A 278 13.30 -18.74 5.11
C ASP A 278 12.16 -19.23 6.01
N VAL A 279 11.09 -18.44 6.06
CA VAL A 279 9.94 -18.72 6.92
C VAL A 279 9.31 -20.08 6.61
N ALA A 280 9.19 -20.43 5.32
CA ALA A 280 8.55 -21.67 4.90
C ALA A 280 9.39 -22.89 5.29
N ALA A 281 10.68 -22.88 4.95
CA ALA A 281 11.58 -23.99 5.27
C ALA A 281 11.77 -24.19 6.77
N GLU A 282 11.86 -23.10 7.52
CA GLU A 282 12.10 -23.18 8.96
C GLU A 282 10.85 -23.63 9.71
N VAL A 283 9.67 -23.09 9.40
CA VAL A 283 8.39 -23.53 10.01
C VAL A 283 8.04 -24.96 9.59
N ALA A 284 8.29 -25.36 8.34
CA ALA A 284 8.12 -26.76 7.91
C ALA A 284 9.00 -27.71 8.75
N THR A 285 10.20 -27.30 9.14
CA THR A 285 11.08 -28.09 10.03
C THR A 285 10.41 -28.36 11.38
N LEU A 286 9.72 -27.36 11.94
CA LEU A 286 9.05 -27.48 13.22
C LEU A 286 7.80 -28.38 13.09
N LEU A 287 7.02 -28.21 12.02
CA LEU A 287 5.84 -29.03 11.74
C LEU A 287 6.21 -30.51 11.53
N VAL A 288 7.32 -30.81 10.85
CA VAL A 288 7.84 -32.19 10.68
C VAL A 288 8.20 -32.84 12.03
N ARG A 289 8.52 -32.04 13.06
CA ARG A 289 8.78 -32.50 14.43
C ARG A 289 7.53 -32.49 15.31
N ASP A 290 6.35 -32.48 14.70
CA ASP A 290 5.04 -32.40 15.34
C ASP A 290 4.89 -31.22 16.32
N GLN A 291 5.58 -30.10 16.05
CA GLN A 291 5.33 -28.87 16.80
C GLN A 291 4.07 -28.17 16.30
N VAL A 292 3.28 -27.62 17.22
CA VAL A 292 2.08 -26.84 16.96
C VAL A 292 2.43 -25.36 16.90
N ILE A 293 2.19 -24.75 15.75
CA ILE A 293 2.69 -23.43 15.39
C ILE A 293 1.55 -22.43 15.32
N GLY A 294 1.63 -21.35 16.10
CA GLY A 294 0.87 -20.13 15.83
C GLY A 294 1.41 -19.45 14.58
N TRP A 295 0.55 -19.22 13.59
CA TRP A 295 0.90 -18.67 12.27
C TRP A 295 0.19 -17.34 12.04
N PHE A 296 0.96 -16.26 12.04
CA PHE A 296 0.49 -14.90 11.83
C PHE A 296 1.21 -14.26 10.64
N GLN A 297 0.52 -14.15 9.51
CA GLN A 297 1.09 -13.65 8.25
C GLN A 297 0.14 -12.72 7.50
N GLY A 298 0.68 -11.67 6.89
CA GLY A 298 -0.03 -10.83 5.92
C GLY A 298 -1.37 -10.27 6.39
N ARG A 299 -2.25 -10.03 5.42
CA ARG A 299 -3.63 -9.56 5.64
C ARG A 299 -4.46 -10.69 6.26
N MET A 300 -5.31 -10.36 7.22
CA MET A 300 -6.20 -11.34 7.86
C MET A 300 -7.27 -11.84 6.89
N GLU A 301 -7.70 -13.07 7.08
CA GLU A 301 -8.86 -13.65 6.43
C GLU A 301 -10.19 -13.06 6.97
N PHE A 302 -11.25 -13.12 6.15
CA PHE A 302 -12.59 -12.68 6.56
C PHE A 302 -13.48 -13.87 6.89
N GLY A 303 -14.28 -13.74 7.95
CA GLY A 303 -15.25 -14.75 8.39
C GLY A 303 -14.76 -15.62 9.54
N PRO A 304 -15.50 -16.69 9.88
CA PRO A 304 -15.28 -17.46 11.11
C PRO A 304 -14.18 -18.54 10.99
N ARG A 305 -13.47 -18.61 9.85
CA ARG A 305 -12.47 -19.64 9.57
C ARG A 305 -11.10 -18.97 9.42
N ALA A 306 -10.07 -19.60 10.00
CA ALA A 306 -8.71 -19.28 9.63
C ALA A 306 -8.35 -20.00 8.34
N LEU A 307 -7.78 -19.27 7.40
CA LEU A 307 -7.51 -19.68 6.02
C LEU A 307 -6.03 -19.46 5.67
N GLY A 308 -5.14 -19.47 6.67
CA GLY A 308 -3.69 -19.42 6.47
C GLY A 308 -3.05 -18.06 6.71
N ALA A 309 -3.75 -17.12 7.32
CA ALA A 309 -3.17 -15.84 7.75
C ALA A 309 -3.18 -15.68 9.28
N ARG A 310 -4.19 -16.21 9.98
CA ARG A 310 -4.30 -16.23 11.44
C ARG A 310 -4.65 -17.65 11.91
N SER A 311 -3.70 -18.55 11.74
CA SER A 311 -3.90 -20.00 11.88
C SER A 311 -3.10 -20.59 13.02
N ILE A 312 -3.59 -21.68 13.60
CA ILE A 312 -2.75 -22.66 14.30
C ILE A 312 -2.53 -23.82 13.34
N LEU A 313 -1.26 -24.12 13.06
CA LEU A 313 -0.83 -25.13 12.11
C LEU A 313 -0.18 -26.30 12.83
N ALA A 314 -0.46 -27.51 12.35
CA ALA A 314 0.15 -28.73 12.87
C ALA A 314 0.28 -29.82 11.79
N SER A 315 1.16 -30.78 12.03
CA SER A 315 1.30 -31.98 11.20
C SER A 315 0.06 -32.89 11.33
N PRO A 316 -0.50 -33.39 10.23
CA PRO A 316 -1.66 -34.29 10.29
C PRO A 316 -1.27 -35.78 10.45
N ILE A 317 0.04 -36.10 10.46
CA ILE A 317 0.57 -37.45 10.26
C ILE A 317 0.33 -38.35 11.47
N HIS A 318 0.40 -37.81 12.69
CA HIS A 318 0.18 -38.54 13.93
C HIS A 318 -1.23 -38.30 14.46
N ALA A 319 -1.96 -39.37 14.78
CA ALA A 319 -3.37 -39.32 15.16
C ALA A 319 -3.60 -38.50 16.45
N GLU A 320 -2.64 -38.53 17.37
CA GLU A 320 -2.68 -37.83 18.66
C GLU A 320 -2.74 -36.31 18.50
N MET A 321 -2.36 -35.78 17.32
CA MET A 321 -2.37 -34.34 17.07
C MET A 321 -3.77 -33.74 17.19
N GLN A 322 -4.82 -34.48 16.82
CA GLN A 322 -6.20 -33.99 16.96
C GLN A 322 -6.55 -33.73 18.43
N ALA A 323 -6.26 -34.70 19.30
CA ALA A 323 -6.49 -34.59 20.73
C ALA A 323 -5.65 -33.44 21.33
N ARG A 324 -4.37 -33.35 20.96
CA ARG A 324 -3.49 -32.26 21.39
C ARG A 324 -4.01 -30.87 21.00
N LEU A 325 -4.56 -30.73 19.79
CA LEU A 325 -5.14 -29.46 19.35
C LEU A 325 -6.44 -29.12 20.07
N ASN A 326 -7.25 -30.12 20.43
CA ASN A 326 -8.46 -29.90 21.22
C ASN A 326 -8.12 -29.50 22.66
N ASP A 327 -7.08 -30.08 23.25
CA ASP A 327 -6.52 -29.68 24.56
C ASP A 327 -5.96 -28.25 24.55
N ILE A 328 -5.14 -27.89 23.54
CA ILE A 328 -4.65 -26.51 23.33
C ILE A 328 -5.81 -25.50 23.24
N LYS A 329 -6.96 -25.94 22.73
CA LYS A 329 -8.15 -25.13 22.54
C LYS A 329 -9.11 -25.13 23.72
N ASP A 330 -8.81 -25.90 24.77
CA ASP A 330 -9.70 -26.10 25.93
C ASP A 330 -11.14 -26.40 25.49
N ARG A 331 -11.31 -27.36 24.57
CA ARG A 331 -12.61 -27.72 23.98
C ARG A 331 -12.78 -29.23 23.89
N GLU A 332 -13.99 -29.65 23.51
CA GLU A 332 -14.37 -31.05 23.52
C GLU A 332 -13.51 -31.91 22.56
N ASP A 333 -13.03 -33.07 23.04
CA ASP A 333 -12.08 -33.96 22.33
C ASP A 333 -12.55 -34.43 20.96
N PHE A 334 -13.87 -34.50 20.74
CA PHE A 334 -14.47 -34.97 19.49
C PHE A 334 -14.51 -33.90 18.40
N ARG A 335 -14.13 -32.64 18.67
CA ARG A 335 -14.21 -31.59 17.65
C ARG A 335 -13.20 -31.88 16.53
N PRO A 336 -13.67 -31.92 15.27
CA PRO A 336 -12.77 -32.12 14.16
C PRO A 336 -11.86 -30.91 13.93
N VAL A 337 -10.71 -31.19 13.35
CA VAL A 337 -9.79 -30.18 12.81
C VAL A 337 -9.80 -30.26 11.28
N ALA A 338 -9.64 -29.12 10.61
CA ALA A 338 -9.76 -29.05 9.17
C ALA A 338 -8.38 -29.17 8.50
N PRO A 339 -8.26 -29.93 7.40
CA PRO A 339 -7.05 -29.92 6.59
C PRO A 339 -7.01 -28.72 5.64
N VAL A 340 -5.80 -28.20 5.42
CA VAL A 340 -5.44 -27.50 4.18
C VAL A 340 -4.65 -28.45 3.28
N VAL A 341 -4.86 -28.37 1.97
CA VAL A 341 -4.17 -29.17 0.95
C VAL A 341 -3.72 -28.31 -0.23
N LEU A 342 -2.59 -28.64 -0.86
CA LEU A 342 -2.20 -28.04 -2.14
C LEU A 342 -3.29 -28.30 -3.17
N GLU A 343 -3.76 -27.26 -3.86
CA GLU A 343 -4.87 -27.36 -4.81
C GLU A 343 -4.61 -28.41 -5.90
N GLU A 344 -3.38 -28.46 -6.41
CA GLU A 344 -2.93 -29.44 -7.42
C GLU A 344 -2.84 -30.89 -6.92
N GLU A 345 -2.85 -31.10 -5.59
CA GLU A 345 -2.83 -32.42 -4.96
C GLU A 345 -4.19 -32.85 -4.42
N ALA A 346 -5.17 -31.94 -4.30
CA ALA A 346 -6.44 -32.16 -3.60
C ALA A 346 -7.18 -33.42 -4.09
N ALA A 347 -7.36 -33.56 -5.41
CA ALA A 347 -8.06 -34.69 -6.02
C ALA A 347 -7.37 -36.05 -5.79
N LYS A 348 -6.07 -36.07 -5.47
CA LYS A 348 -5.30 -37.29 -5.17
C LYS A 348 -5.41 -37.74 -3.71
N TRP A 349 -5.97 -36.89 -2.85
CA TRP A 349 -6.10 -37.13 -1.40
C TRP A 349 -7.55 -37.21 -0.95
N PHE A 350 -8.45 -36.51 -1.63
CA PHE A 350 -9.86 -36.43 -1.31
C PHE A 350 -10.71 -36.75 -2.55
N VAL A 351 -11.83 -37.46 -2.35
CA VAL A 351 -12.75 -37.85 -3.43
C VAL A 351 -13.47 -36.62 -3.97
N ASP A 352 -13.51 -36.48 -5.29
CA ASP A 352 -14.15 -35.37 -6.03
C ASP A 352 -13.75 -33.97 -5.53
N ALA A 353 -12.55 -33.84 -4.96
CA ALA A 353 -12.03 -32.57 -4.47
C ALA A 353 -11.47 -31.73 -5.63
N GLY A 354 -12.12 -30.59 -5.86
CA GLY A 354 -11.61 -29.50 -6.68
C GLY A 354 -11.24 -28.29 -5.83
N VAL A 355 -11.52 -27.09 -6.35
CA VAL A 355 -11.25 -25.82 -5.67
C VAL A 355 -12.19 -25.63 -4.48
N SER A 356 -11.65 -25.59 -3.25
CA SER A 356 -12.40 -25.37 -2.00
C SER A 356 -11.62 -24.43 -1.06
N PRO A 357 -11.50 -23.12 -1.37
CA PRO A 357 -10.58 -22.22 -0.66
C PRO A 357 -11.06 -21.78 0.73
N PHE A 358 -12.29 -22.11 1.13
CA PHE A 358 -12.97 -21.50 2.28
C PHE A 358 -13.35 -22.47 3.40
N MET A 359 -12.91 -23.73 3.36
CA MET A 359 -13.29 -24.75 4.36
C MET A 359 -14.81 -24.91 4.53
N LEU A 360 -15.54 -24.96 3.41
CA LEU A 360 -17.00 -25.06 3.41
C LEU A 360 -17.50 -26.47 3.10
N PHE A 361 -16.76 -27.22 2.27
CA PHE A 361 -17.19 -28.51 1.76
C PHE A 361 -16.43 -29.67 2.40
N VAL A 362 -17.17 -30.74 2.67
CA VAL A 362 -16.68 -32.00 3.21
C VAL A 362 -16.45 -32.96 2.06
N HIS A 363 -15.34 -33.69 2.11
CA HIS A 363 -14.97 -34.70 1.11
C HIS A 363 -14.55 -35.98 1.82
N ASP A 364 -14.78 -37.13 1.19
CA ASP A 364 -14.22 -38.39 1.66
C ASP A 364 -12.70 -38.38 1.49
N VAL A 365 -11.98 -38.80 2.53
CA VAL A 365 -10.54 -39.06 2.40
C VAL A 365 -10.37 -40.35 1.62
N ARG A 366 -9.50 -40.33 0.60
CA ARG A 366 -9.24 -41.55 -0.18
C ARG A 366 -8.68 -42.66 0.71
N PRO A 367 -9.22 -43.90 0.67
CA PRO A 367 -8.83 -44.98 1.58
C PRO A 367 -7.31 -45.24 1.62
N GLU A 368 -6.63 -45.18 0.48
CA GLU A 368 -5.18 -45.38 0.37
C GLU A 368 -4.32 -44.25 0.95
N LYS A 369 -4.94 -43.12 1.31
CA LYS A 369 -4.29 -41.96 1.95
C LYS A 369 -4.67 -41.81 3.42
N ALA A 370 -5.70 -42.53 3.87
CA ALA A 370 -6.37 -42.30 5.13
C ALA A 370 -5.43 -42.43 6.34
N ASP A 371 -4.47 -43.35 6.29
CA ASP A 371 -3.49 -43.58 7.37
C ASP A 371 -2.32 -42.59 7.35
N ARG A 372 -2.19 -41.76 6.30
CA ARG A 372 -1.14 -40.74 6.18
C ARG A 372 -1.53 -39.40 6.78
N ILE A 373 -2.82 -39.18 7.00
CA ILE A 373 -3.40 -37.93 7.55
C ILE A 373 -4.46 -38.19 8.62
N PRO A 374 -4.22 -39.08 9.61
CA PRO A 374 -5.25 -39.50 10.56
C PRO A 374 -5.83 -38.35 11.40
N ALA A 375 -5.05 -37.31 11.72
CA ALA A 375 -5.50 -36.24 12.63
C ALA A 375 -6.63 -35.35 12.06
N VAL A 376 -6.72 -35.24 10.74
CA VAL A 376 -7.69 -34.38 10.04
C VAL A 376 -8.92 -35.14 9.57
N ARG A 377 -8.98 -36.45 9.84
CA ARG A 377 -10.07 -37.33 9.42
C ARG A 377 -11.16 -37.37 10.49
N HIS A 378 -12.41 -37.25 10.06
CA HIS A 378 -13.57 -37.51 10.88
C HIS A 378 -13.74 -39.03 11.12
N VAL A 379 -14.57 -39.40 12.09
CA VAL A 379 -14.86 -40.80 12.43
C VAL A 379 -15.46 -41.56 11.24
N ASP A 380 -16.23 -40.88 10.39
CA ASP A 380 -16.85 -41.43 9.19
C ASP A 380 -15.92 -41.47 7.96
N GLY A 381 -14.66 -41.07 8.09
CA GLY A 381 -13.68 -41.07 6.99
C GLY A 381 -13.66 -39.79 6.16
N THR A 382 -14.48 -38.80 6.49
CA THR A 382 -14.54 -37.52 5.76
C THR A 382 -13.59 -36.46 6.34
N ALA A 383 -13.37 -35.36 5.62
CA ALA A 383 -12.68 -34.17 6.11
C ALA A 383 -13.18 -32.91 5.42
N ARG A 384 -13.17 -31.78 6.12
CA ARG A 384 -13.57 -30.48 5.56
C ARG A 384 -12.37 -29.66 5.10
N ILE A 385 -12.12 -29.63 3.79
CA ILE A 385 -10.84 -29.19 3.26
C ILE A 385 -10.79 -27.69 2.93
N GLN A 386 -9.59 -27.12 3.04
CA GLN A 386 -9.16 -25.90 2.34
C GLN A 386 -8.21 -26.28 1.20
N THR A 387 -8.46 -25.88 -0.05
CA THR A 387 -7.42 -25.88 -1.07
C THR A 387 -6.66 -24.56 -1.07
N ILE A 388 -5.35 -24.62 -1.33
CA ILE A 388 -4.53 -23.42 -1.48
C ILE A 388 -3.65 -23.52 -2.73
N ASN A 389 -3.56 -22.42 -3.47
CA ASN A 389 -2.58 -22.24 -4.53
C ASN A 389 -1.72 -20.98 -4.28
N ARG A 390 -0.65 -20.85 -5.06
CA ARG A 390 0.35 -19.79 -4.84
C ARG A 390 -0.18 -18.38 -5.11
N SER A 391 -1.14 -18.21 -6.02
CA SER A 391 -1.72 -16.90 -6.33
C SER A 391 -2.65 -16.38 -5.23
N GLN A 392 -3.31 -17.28 -4.49
CA GLN A 392 -4.13 -16.94 -3.33
C GLN A 392 -3.28 -16.51 -2.12
N ASN A 393 -2.26 -17.30 -1.77
CA ASN A 393 -1.39 -17.01 -0.62
C ASN A 393 -0.02 -17.68 -0.78
N ALA A 394 0.93 -16.96 -1.37
CA ALA A 394 2.25 -17.50 -1.69
C ALA A 394 3.02 -18.03 -0.47
N ARG A 395 3.01 -17.31 0.67
CA ARG A 395 3.74 -17.75 1.88
C ARG A 395 3.17 -19.03 2.46
N TYR A 396 1.85 -19.15 2.50
CA TYR A 396 1.18 -20.32 3.04
C TYR A 396 1.29 -21.54 2.10
N TYR A 397 1.18 -21.30 0.79
CA TYR A 397 1.47 -22.30 -0.23
C TYR A 397 2.92 -22.79 -0.16
N ASP A 398 3.90 -21.89 -0.09
CA ASP A 398 5.33 -22.23 -0.04
C ASP A 398 5.67 -23.04 1.23
N LEU A 399 5.03 -22.74 2.36
CA LEU A 399 5.11 -23.57 3.58
C LEU A 399 4.59 -24.99 3.35
N LEU A 400 3.37 -25.12 2.81
CA LEU A 400 2.74 -26.42 2.59
C LEU A 400 3.48 -27.25 1.55
N ARG A 401 3.98 -26.62 0.49
CA ARG A 401 4.87 -27.24 -0.52
C ARG A 401 6.16 -27.74 0.12
N THR A 402 6.80 -26.94 0.97
CA THR A 402 8.04 -27.36 1.63
C THR A 402 7.81 -28.50 2.62
N PHE A 403 6.66 -28.51 3.31
CA PHE A 403 6.25 -29.64 4.15
C PHE A 403 5.98 -30.90 3.31
N HIS A 404 5.32 -30.75 2.16
CA HIS A 404 5.09 -31.83 1.19
C HIS A 404 6.41 -32.45 0.72
N GLU A 405 7.36 -31.64 0.30
CA GLU A 405 8.68 -32.11 -0.19
C GLU A 405 9.43 -32.94 0.86
N ARG A 406 9.21 -32.65 2.15
CA ARG A 406 9.91 -33.32 3.26
C ARG A 406 9.20 -34.57 3.77
N THR A 407 7.89 -34.67 3.61
CA THR A 407 7.07 -35.73 4.22
C THR A 407 6.33 -36.60 3.20
N GLY A 408 6.25 -36.15 1.95
CA GLY A 408 5.35 -36.70 0.94
C GLY A 408 3.86 -36.49 1.25
N VAL A 409 3.51 -35.62 2.21
CA VAL A 409 2.14 -35.29 2.60
C VAL A 409 1.84 -33.82 2.27
N PRO A 410 0.99 -33.51 1.28
CA PRO A 410 0.65 -32.13 0.88
C PRO A 410 -0.47 -31.53 1.72
N VAL A 411 -0.61 -32.00 2.97
CA VAL A 411 -1.71 -31.64 3.87
C VAL A 411 -1.13 -31.14 5.19
N LEU A 412 -1.72 -30.08 5.74
CA LEU A 412 -1.50 -29.63 7.11
C LEU A 412 -2.83 -29.51 7.85
N VAL A 413 -2.80 -29.64 9.17
CA VAL A 413 -3.91 -29.18 10.00
C VAL A 413 -3.94 -27.66 10.00
N ASN A 414 -5.11 -27.08 9.81
CA ASN A 414 -5.34 -25.65 9.97
C ASN A 414 -6.57 -25.42 10.86
N THR A 415 -6.37 -24.70 11.97
CA THR A 415 -7.45 -24.25 12.84
C THR A 415 -7.31 -22.78 13.19
N SER A 416 -8.38 -22.17 13.72
CA SER A 416 -8.40 -20.76 14.08
C SER A 416 -7.27 -20.41 15.04
N PHE A 417 -6.60 -19.27 14.90
CA PHE A 417 -5.66 -18.82 15.92
C PHE A 417 -6.37 -17.96 16.96
N ASN A 418 -6.75 -18.60 18.07
CA ASN A 418 -7.44 -18.01 19.22
C ASN A 418 -7.38 -18.97 20.41
N THR A 419 -7.78 -18.50 21.58
CA THR A 419 -8.06 -19.33 22.77
C THR A 419 -9.58 -19.45 22.97
N ARG A 420 -10.02 -20.28 23.93
CA ARG A 420 -11.44 -20.43 24.23
C ARG A 420 -12.06 -19.09 24.62
N GLY A 421 -13.19 -18.76 24.01
CA GLY A 421 -13.95 -17.52 24.29
C GLY A 421 -13.47 -16.30 23.51
N GLU A 422 -12.32 -16.36 22.85
CA GLU A 422 -11.73 -15.22 22.14
C GLU A 422 -11.93 -15.30 20.61
N PRO A 423 -12.04 -14.16 19.91
CA PRO A 423 -12.03 -14.11 18.45
C PRO A 423 -10.66 -14.50 17.89
N ILE A 424 -10.59 -14.69 16.56
CA ILE A 424 -9.32 -14.90 15.85
C ILE A 424 -8.42 -13.68 16.07
N VAL A 425 -7.15 -13.91 16.40
CA VAL A 425 -6.16 -12.85 16.65
C VAL A 425 -6.04 -11.91 15.47
N CYS A 426 -6.02 -10.59 15.71
CA CYS A 426 -5.99 -9.58 14.66
C CYS A 426 -4.60 -8.95 14.53
N THR A 427 -4.03 -8.52 15.64
CA THR A 427 -2.75 -7.79 15.72
C THR A 427 -1.59 -8.70 16.15
N PRO A 428 -0.32 -8.29 15.92
CA PRO A 428 0.84 -9.01 16.46
C PRO A 428 0.81 -9.15 17.98
N ARG A 429 0.19 -8.19 18.69
CA ARG A 429 -0.01 -8.25 20.14
C ARG A 429 -0.95 -9.39 20.51
N ASP A 430 -2.11 -9.46 19.88
CA ASP A 430 -3.10 -10.53 20.12
C ASP A 430 -2.47 -11.91 19.88
N ALA A 431 -1.65 -12.04 18.81
CA ALA A 431 -0.95 -13.28 18.50
C ALA A 431 0.06 -13.68 19.57
N VAL A 432 0.82 -12.71 20.10
CA VAL A 432 1.79 -12.93 21.18
C VAL A 432 1.09 -13.27 22.50
N GLU A 433 0.02 -12.56 22.84
CA GLU A 433 -0.76 -12.80 24.06
C GLU A 433 -1.40 -14.20 24.02
N SER A 434 -2.07 -14.54 22.91
CA SER A 434 -2.62 -15.87 22.65
C SER A 434 -1.54 -16.96 22.65
N PHE A 435 -0.38 -16.71 22.05
CA PHE A 435 0.74 -17.64 22.05
C PHE A 435 1.24 -17.93 23.48
N TRP A 436 1.46 -16.91 24.30
CA TRP A 436 2.00 -17.13 25.64
C TRP A 436 0.99 -17.75 26.61
N THR A 437 -0.31 -17.53 26.41
CA THR A 437 -1.37 -18.10 27.24
C THR A 437 -1.87 -19.48 26.77
N SER A 438 -1.41 -19.99 25.63
CA SER A 438 -1.76 -21.33 25.11
C SER A 438 -0.57 -22.29 25.09
N PRO A 439 -0.73 -23.62 25.06
CA PRO A 439 0.40 -24.56 25.00
C PRO A 439 1.00 -24.74 23.59
N LEU A 440 1.02 -23.68 22.77
CA LEU A 440 1.71 -23.69 21.47
C LEU A 440 3.23 -23.75 21.63
N ASP A 441 3.92 -24.44 20.71
CA ASP A 441 5.37 -24.64 20.76
C ASP A 441 6.14 -23.42 20.24
N ALA A 442 5.66 -22.84 19.14
CA ALA A 442 6.24 -21.64 18.56
C ALA A 442 5.19 -20.73 17.88
N LEU A 443 5.55 -19.47 17.71
CA LEU A 443 4.81 -18.45 16.97
C LEU A 443 5.67 -17.94 15.82
N ALA A 444 5.23 -18.19 14.60
CA ALA A 444 5.75 -17.56 13.39
C ALA A 444 4.93 -16.30 13.08
N VAL A 445 5.48 -15.13 13.39
CA VAL A 445 4.82 -13.82 13.22
C VAL A 445 5.63 -12.95 12.26
N GLY A 446 5.10 -12.75 11.05
CA GLY A 446 5.87 -12.15 9.96
C GLY A 446 7.12 -12.98 9.65
N SER A 447 8.30 -12.35 9.72
CA SER A 447 9.60 -13.02 9.52
C SER A 447 10.30 -13.44 10.83
N PHE A 448 9.57 -13.47 11.94
CA PHE A 448 10.12 -13.75 13.27
C PHE A 448 9.54 -15.03 13.86
N LEU A 449 10.39 -15.77 14.53
CA LEU A 449 10.01 -16.94 15.31
C LEU A 449 10.21 -16.65 16.79
N VAL A 450 9.14 -16.81 17.57
CA VAL A 450 9.14 -16.83 19.03
C VAL A 450 8.92 -18.28 19.45
N GLN A 451 9.73 -18.81 20.36
CA GLN A 451 9.62 -20.20 20.82
C GLN A 451 9.52 -20.24 22.34
N LYS A 452 8.72 -21.17 22.87
CA LYS A 452 8.77 -21.48 24.29
C LYS A 452 10.01 -22.33 24.54
N GLN A 453 10.80 -21.96 25.54
CA GLN A 453 11.86 -22.87 25.97
C GLN A 453 11.22 -24.10 26.60
N PRO A 454 11.77 -25.31 26.36
CA PRO A 454 11.39 -26.48 27.14
C PRO A 454 11.62 -26.12 28.61
N ARG A 455 10.63 -26.32 29.47
CA ARG A 455 10.91 -26.30 30.91
C ARG A 455 11.87 -27.47 31.17
N GLU A 456 13.07 -27.17 31.67
CA GLU A 456 13.85 -28.19 32.36
C GLU A 456 12.95 -28.69 33.51
N ALA A 457 12.63 -29.98 33.45
CA ALA A 457 11.67 -30.63 34.34
C ALA A 457 12.25 -30.81 35.75
#